data_AF-A0A314KNA1-F1
#
_entry.id   AF-A0A314KNA1-F1
#
_cell.length_a   1.000
_cell.length_b   1.000
_cell.length_c   1.000
_cell.angle_alpha   90.00
_cell.angle_beta   90.00
_cell.angle_gamma   90.00
#
_symmetry.space_group_name_H-M   'P 1'
#
loop_
_entity.id
_entity.type
_entity.pdbx_description
1 polymer ?
#
loop_
_entity_poly.entity_id
_entity_poly.type
_entity_poly.pdbx_seq_one_letter_code
_entity_poly.pdbx_strand_id
1 'polypeptide(L)'
;GVKEHEGVEPNRIEFYKSTHYSSEKGWSSLEAETNYNKMRDLRAQSISEENPMTIDEIVDNVLGTRSGYIKGLGYGPKPNTTTATKRRTAELEDALRRAKEDAATAQHGLQERLNVAETEVADQRIQIQ
;
A
#
# COMPACT_ATOMS: atom_id res chain seq x y z
N GLY A 1 33.18 7.96 -1.09
CA GLY A 1 32.31 8.29 -2.23
C GLY A 1 31.00 7.56 -2.05
N VAL A 2 29.99 8.26 -1.56
CA VAL A 2 28.65 7.70 -1.37
C VAL A 2 27.94 7.84 -2.71
N LYS A 3 27.65 6.73 -3.39
CA LYS A 3 26.85 6.77 -4.62
C LYS A 3 25.39 6.87 -4.20
N GLU A 4 24.82 8.04 -4.45
CA GLU A 4 23.39 8.29 -4.37
C GLU A 4 22.70 7.36 -5.37
N HIS A 5 21.90 6.42 -4.86
CA HIS A 5 21.01 5.64 -5.71
C HIS A 5 19.80 6.51 -6.04
N GLU A 6 19.81 7.00 -7.27
CA GLU A 6 18.64 7.48 -8.01
C GLU A 6 17.43 6.61 -7.65
N GLY A 7 16.31 7.24 -7.28
CA GLY A 7 15.17 6.65 -6.54
C GLY A 7 14.35 5.57 -7.26
N VAL A 8 14.99 4.70 -8.03
CA VAL A 8 14.42 3.48 -8.58
C VAL A 8 14.54 2.39 -7.51
N GLU A 9 13.39 1.87 -7.07
CA GLU A 9 13.35 0.73 -6.16
C GLU A 9 14.11 -0.46 -6.76
N PRO A 10 15.18 -0.95 -6.12
CA PRO A 10 15.94 -2.07 -6.64
C PRO A 10 15.06 -3.31 -6.76
N ASN A 11 15.11 -4.01 -7.90
CA ASN A 11 14.46 -5.30 -8.00
C ASN A 11 15.09 -6.30 -7.01
N ARG A 12 14.39 -7.40 -6.73
CA ARG A 12 14.75 -8.35 -5.67
C ARG A 12 16.15 -9.01 -5.84
N ILE A 13 16.63 -9.18 -7.08
CA ILE A 13 18.00 -9.68 -7.35
C ILE A 13 19.05 -8.62 -7.00
N GLU A 14 18.81 -7.36 -7.37
CA GLU A 14 19.71 -6.25 -7.02
C GLU A 14 19.71 -5.97 -5.51
N PHE A 15 18.54 -6.09 -4.87
CA PHE A 15 18.42 -6.02 -3.41
C PHE A 15 19.19 -7.14 -2.71
N TYR A 16 19.16 -8.36 -3.25
CA TYR A 16 19.95 -9.46 -2.71
C TYR A 16 21.45 -9.14 -2.75
N LYS A 17 21.94 -8.59 -3.88
CA LYS A 17 23.33 -8.15 -4.00
C LYS A 17 23.66 -7.04 -3.01
N SER A 18 22.84 -5.99 -2.91
CA SER A 18 23.14 -4.85 -2.02
C SER A 18 23.23 -5.25 -0.54
N THR A 19 22.47 -6.28 -0.14
CA THR A 19 22.46 -6.79 1.24
C THR A 19 23.55 -7.81 1.53
N HIS A 20 24.05 -8.53 0.53
CA HIS A 20 25.00 -9.63 0.72
C HIS A 20 26.40 -9.37 0.14
N TYR A 21 26.60 -8.29 -0.62
CA TYR A 21 27.87 -7.92 -1.23
C TYR A 21 28.31 -6.53 -0.74
N SER A 22 29.58 -6.43 -0.34
CA SER A 22 30.26 -5.17 -0.04
C SER A 22 31.41 -4.96 -1.02
N SER A 23 31.64 -3.73 -1.48
CA SER A 23 32.79 -3.41 -2.32
C SER A 23 34.13 -3.58 -1.59
N GLU A 24 34.13 -3.53 -0.26
CA GLU A 24 35.34 -3.69 0.57
C GLU A 24 35.61 -5.17 0.91
N LYS A 25 34.55 -5.90 1.31
CA LYS A 25 34.68 -7.27 1.83
C LYS A 25 34.29 -8.36 0.83
N GLY A 26 33.71 -7.99 -0.30
CA GLY A 26 33.14 -8.94 -1.26
C GLY A 26 31.83 -9.55 -0.76
N TRP A 27 31.58 -10.80 -1.14
CA TRP A 27 30.40 -11.55 -0.71
C TRP A 27 30.47 -11.93 0.77
N SER A 28 29.34 -11.78 1.46
CA SER A 28 29.17 -12.15 2.86
C SER A 28 29.37 -13.65 3.13
N SER A 29 29.15 -14.50 2.13
CA SER A 29 29.40 -15.93 2.18
C SER A 29 29.51 -16.52 0.77
N LEU A 30 30.12 -17.71 0.65
CA LEU A 30 30.16 -18.47 -0.60
C LEU A 30 28.75 -18.85 -1.08
N GLU A 31 27.84 -19.13 -0.16
CA GLU A 31 26.44 -19.39 -0.47
C GLU A 31 25.77 -18.16 -1.10
N ALA A 32 26.04 -16.97 -0.58
CA ALA A 32 25.49 -15.74 -1.14
C ALA A 32 25.97 -15.47 -2.57
N GLU A 33 27.26 -15.68 -2.83
CA GLU A 33 27.81 -15.60 -4.19
C GLU A 33 27.16 -16.63 -5.12
N THR A 34 27.05 -17.88 -4.67
CA THR A 34 26.46 -18.97 -5.44
C THR A 34 24.99 -18.69 -5.77
N ASN A 35 24.22 -18.19 -4.81
CA ASN A 35 22.82 -17.85 -5.01
C ASN A 35 22.65 -16.68 -5.98
N TYR A 36 23.45 -15.61 -5.85
CA TYR A 36 23.39 -14.50 -6.80
C TYR A 36 23.73 -14.93 -8.23
N ASN A 37 24.78 -15.76 -8.39
CA ASN A 37 25.16 -16.29 -9.69
C ASN A 37 24.03 -17.15 -10.29
N LYS A 38 23.41 -18.05 -9.50
CA LYS A 38 22.24 -18.83 -9.93
C LYS A 38 21.07 -17.94 -10.38
N MET A 39 20.77 -16.87 -9.64
CA MET A 39 19.70 -15.93 -10.04
C MET A 39 20.02 -15.23 -11.37
N ARG A 40 21.27 -14.81 -11.56
CA ARG A 40 21.71 -14.17 -12.81
C ARG A 40 21.62 -15.13 -13.98
N ASP A 41 22.04 -16.37 -13.79
CA ASP A 41 22.07 -17.39 -14.84
C ASP A 41 20.64 -17.81 -15.22
N LEU A 42 19.74 -18.03 -14.25
CA LEU A 42 18.31 -18.27 -14.51
C LEU A 42 17.65 -17.10 -15.24
N ARG A 43 17.96 -15.86 -14.84
CA ARG A 43 17.46 -14.67 -15.55
C ARG A 43 17.95 -14.60 -16.99
N ALA A 44 19.19 -14.99 -17.25
CA ALA A 44 19.71 -15.01 -18.62
C ALA A 44 19.04 -16.11 -19.47
N GLN A 45 18.79 -17.28 -18.88
CA GLN A 45 18.10 -18.40 -19.53
C GLN A 45 16.64 -18.06 -19.84
N SER A 46 15.92 -17.46 -18.89
CA SER A 46 14.49 -17.20 -19.01
C SER A 46 14.16 -16.21 -20.12
N ILE A 47 15.05 -15.26 -20.44
CA ILE A 47 14.88 -14.29 -21.53
C ILE A 47 14.71 -14.98 -22.89
N SER A 48 15.25 -16.19 -23.06
CA SER A 48 15.17 -16.95 -24.32
C SER A 48 13.93 -17.86 -24.41
N GLU A 49 13.13 -17.96 -23.36
CA GLU A 49 11.96 -18.85 -23.34
C GLU A 49 10.69 -18.13 -23.81
N GLU A 50 9.71 -18.89 -24.31
CA GLU A 50 8.40 -18.37 -24.74
C GLU A 50 7.64 -17.70 -23.57
N ASN A 51 7.93 -18.11 -22.34
CA ASN A 51 7.36 -17.55 -21.11
C ASN A 51 8.48 -17.25 -20.08
N PRO A 52 9.10 -16.06 -20.11
CA PRO A 52 10.19 -15.71 -19.21
C PRO A 52 9.73 -15.63 -17.76
N MET A 53 10.49 -16.27 -16.86
CA MET A 53 10.29 -16.13 -15.42
C MET A 53 10.44 -14.67 -14.97
N THR A 54 9.57 -14.25 -14.05
CA THR A 54 9.67 -12.96 -13.37
C THR A 54 10.83 -12.94 -12.38
N ILE A 55 11.28 -11.74 -11.98
CA ILE A 55 12.36 -11.57 -11.01
C ILE A 55 12.03 -12.27 -9.68
N ASP A 56 10.79 -12.17 -9.22
CA ASP A 56 10.34 -12.82 -7.98
C ASP A 56 10.38 -14.34 -8.07
N GLU A 57 9.91 -14.91 -9.18
CA GLU A 57 9.96 -16.36 -9.40
C GLU A 57 11.40 -16.88 -9.45
N ILE A 58 12.31 -16.13 -10.06
CA ILE A 58 13.74 -16.48 -10.10
C ILE A 58 14.33 -16.49 -8.69
N VAL A 59 14.05 -15.44 -7.89
CA VAL A 59 14.56 -15.37 -6.52
C VAL A 59 13.94 -16.46 -5.64
N ASP A 60 12.65 -16.74 -5.80
CA ASP A 60 11.95 -17.80 -5.08
C ASP A 60 12.46 -19.20 -5.46
N ASN A 61 12.83 -19.42 -6.72
CA ASN A 61 13.44 -20.67 -7.17
C ASN A 61 14.80 -20.91 -6.48
N VAL A 62 15.61 -19.85 -6.34
CA VAL A 62 16.97 -19.96 -5.78
C VAL A 62 16.99 -19.97 -4.25
N LEU A 63 16.26 -19.06 -3.60
CA LEU A 63 16.26 -18.90 -2.14
C LEU A 63 15.14 -19.70 -1.44
N GLY A 64 14.24 -20.30 -2.21
CA GLY A 64 12.98 -20.83 -1.72
C GLY A 64 11.93 -19.73 -1.52
N THR A 65 10.67 -20.16 -1.53
CA THR A 65 9.55 -19.29 -1.17
C THR A 65 9.52 -19.13 0.35
N ARG A 66 9.87 -17.94 0.85
CA ARG A 66 9.45 -17.58 2.22
C ARG A 66 7.94 -17.36 2.15
N SER A 67 7.16 -18.17 2.86
CA SER A 67 5.69 -18.08 2.89
C SER A 67 5.15 -16.84 3.64
N GLY A 68 5.91 -15.74 3.72
CA GLY A 68 5.61 -14.58 4.55
C GLY A 68 5.60 -13.27 3.76
N TYR A 69 4.59 -12.46 4.03
CA TYR A 69 4.51 -11.08 3.53
C TYR A 69 5.52 -10.18 4.22
N ILE A 70 6.32 -9.48 3.43
CA ILE A 70 7.30 -8.53 3.92
C ILE A 70 6.64 -7.15 3.95
N LYS A 71 6.16 -6.77 5.14
CA LYS A 71 5.50 -5.48 5.37
C LYS A 71 6.45 -4.33 5.05
N GLY A 72 5.96 -3.35 4.28
CA GLY A 72 6.74 -2.18 3.86
C GLY A 72 7.41 -2.31 2.49
N LEU A 73 7.56 -3.54 1.97
CA LEU A 73 8.10 -3.80 0.63
C LEU A 73 7.05 -4.36 -0.36
N GLY A 74 5.84 -4.69 0.10
CA GLY A 74 4.76 -5.19 -0.77
C GLY A 74 4.94 -6.63 -1.27
N TYR A 75 6.02 -7.32 -0.91
CA TYR A 75 6.34 -8.67 -1.38
C TYR A 75 5.75 -9.80 -0.52
N GLY A 76 5.62 -10.97 -1.14
CA GLY A 76 5.09 -12.20 -0.54
C GLY A 76 3.56 -12.28 -0.59
N PRO A 77 2.97 -13.45 -0.30
CA PRO A 77 1.52 -13.63 -0.30
C PRO A 77 0.88 -12.61 0.66
N LYS A 78 0.18 -11.62 0.10
CA LYS A 78 -0.49 -10.58 0.88
C LYS A 78 -1.37 -11.26 1.93
N PRO A 79 -1.19 -10.98 3.23
CA PRO A 79 -1.95 -11.63 4.26
C PRO A 79 -3.39 -11.22 4.02
N ASN A 80 -4.24 -12.22 3.81
CA ASN A 80 -5.67 -12.06 3.77
C ASN A 80 -6.07 -11.35 5.06
N THR A 81 -6.74 -10.19 4.91
CA THR A 81 -7.24 -9.42 6.04
C THR A 81 -8.04 -10.33 6.96
N THR A 82 -7.54 -10.51 8.19
CA THR A 82 -8.13 -11.39 9.18
C THR A 82 -9.60 -11.02 9.39
N THR A 83 -10.46 -12.00 9.65
CA THR A 83 -11.92 -11.80 9.87
C THR A 83 -12.23 -10.69 10.89
N ALA A 84 -11.37 -10.51 11.90
CA ALA A 84 -11.47 -9.43 12.88
C ALA A 84 -11.32 -8.03 12.24
N THR A 85 -10.38 -7.85 11.31
CA THR A 85 -10.19 -6.59 10.58
C THR A 85 -11.41 -6.28 9.72
N LYS A 86 -11.96 -7.29 9.03
CA LYS A 86 -13.17 -7.14 8.20
C LYS A 86 -14.37 -6.67 9.02
N ARG A 87 -14.58 -7.24 10.22
CA ARG A 87 -15.64 -6.81 11.14
C ARG A 87 -15.45 -5.37 11.58
N ARG A 88 -14.24 -4.98 11.99
CA ARG A 88 -13.96 -3.58 12.39
C ARG A 88 -14.21 -2.59 11.26
N THR A 89 -13.84 -2.91 10.02
CA THR A 89 -14.16 -2.06 8.88
C THR A 89 -15.67 -1.94 8.64
N ALA A 90 -16.42 -3.04 8.73
CA ALA A 90 -17.88 -2.99 8.57
C ALA A 90 -18.56 -2.18 9.68
N GLU A 91 -18.10 -2.30 10.93
CA GLU A 91 -18.58 -1.48 12.06
C GLU A 91 -18.27 0.01 11.83
N LEU A 92 -17.07 0.33 11.35
CA LEU A 92 -16.69 1.70 11.06
C LEU A 92 -17.50 2.30 9.90
N GLU A 93 -17.77 1.52 8.86
CA GLU A 93 -18.62 1.91 7.74
C GLU A 93 -20.07 2.17 8.18
N ASP A 94 -20.63 1.32 9.05
CA ASP A 94 -21.98 1.52 9.61
C ASP A 94 -22.04 2.79 10.47
N ALA A 95 -21.03 3.00 11.33
CA ALA A 95 -20.93 4.20 12.15
C ALA A 95 -20.82 5.47 11.30
N LEU A 96 -20.03 5.43 10.22
CA LEU A 96 -19.87 6.56 9.30
C LEU A 96 -21.18 6.87 8.55
N ARG A 97 -21.94 5.84 8.15
CA ARG A 97 -23.25 6.02 7.52
C ARG A 97 -24.22 6.72 8.47
N ARG A 98 -24.36 6.22 9.71
CA ARG A 98 -25.24 6.83 10.72
C ARG A 98 -24.87 8.28 11.01
N ALA A 99 -23.57 8.55 11.19
CA ALA A 99 -23.09 9.92 11.43
C ALA A 99 -23.43 10.87 10.26
N LYS A 100 -23.38 10.39 9.01
CA LYS A 100 -23.79 11.18 7.84
C LYS A 100 -25.30 11.43 7.80
N GLU A 101 -26.11 10.44 8.16
CA GLU A 101 -27.57 10.57 8.24
C GLU A 101 -27.96 11.59 9.32
N ASP A 102 -27.41 11.46 10.52
CA ASP A 102 -27.63 12.41 11.63
C ASP A 102 -27.22 13.84 11.24
N ALA A 103 -26.06 13.99 10.58
CA ALA A 103 -25.60 15.29 10.09
C ALA A 103 -26.54 15.87 9.04
N ALA A 104 -27.06 15.06 8.12
CA ALA A 104 -28.01 15.50 7.11
C ALA A 104 -29.35 15.95 7.74
N THR A 105 -29.86 15.20 8.72
CA THR A 105 -31.07 15.58 9.48
C THR A 105 -30.86 16.88 10.25
N ALA A 106 -29.72 17.03 10.93
CA ALA A 106 -29.39 18.27 11.64
C ALA A 106 -29.28 19.47 10.69
N GLN A 107 -28.65 19.29 9.52
CA GLN A 107 -28.57 20.34 8.50
C GLN A 107 -29.94 20.73 7.97
N HIS A 108 -30.82 19.78 7.68
CA HIS A 108 -32.18 20.05 7.22
C HIS A 108 -32.97 20.87 8.27
N GLY A 109 -32.90 20.47 9.55
CA GLY A 109 -33.57 21.21 10.62
C GLY A 109 -33.05 22.63 10.81
N LEU A 110 -31.75 22.87 10.62
CA LEU A 110 -31.19 24.22 10.66
C LEU A 110 -31.66 25.07 9.47
N GLN A 111 -31.76 24.49 8.27
CA GLN A 111 -32.25 25.20 7.09
C GLN A 111 -33.70 25.64 7.26
N GLU A 112 -34.55 24.77 7.81
CA GLU A 112 -35.96 25.10 8.08
C GLU A 112 -36.07 26.27 9.07
N ARG A 113 -35.28 26.24 10.15
CA ARG A 113 -35.24 27.33 11.14
C ARG A 113 -34.75 28.66 10.55
N LEU A 114 -33.77 28.62 9.63
CA LEU A 114 -33.30 29.82 8.92
C LEU A 114 -34.41 30.41 8.06
N ASN A 115 -35.11 29.59 7.28
CA ASN A 115 -36.21 30.06 6.42
C ASN A 115 -37.32 30.72 7.25
N VAL A 116 -37.70 30.13 8.39
CA VAL A 116 -38.70 30.71 9.30
C VAL A 116 -38.22 32.06 9.85
N ALA A 117 -36.98 32.12 10.35
CA ALA A 117 -36.43 33.37 10.88
C ALA A 117 -36.33 34.46 9.80
N GLU A 118 -36.00 34.12 8.56
CA GLU A 118 -35.99 35.05 7.43
C GLU A 118 -37.37 35.62 7.15
N THR A 119 -38.43 34.79 7.17
CA THR A 119 -39.81 35.27 7.00
C THR A 119 -40.26 36.20 8.12
N GLU A 120 -39.94 35.89 9.38
CA GLU A 120 -40.30 36.73 10.53
C GLU A 120 -39.58 38.09 10.48
N VAL A 121 -38.32 38.12 10.08
CA VAL A 121 -37.55 39.37 9.92
C VAL A 121 -38.11 40.20 8.76
N ALA A 122 -38.50 39.57 7.66
CA ALA A 122 -39.13 40.25 6.53
C ALA A 122 -40.47 40.88 6.92
N ASP A 123 -41.32 40.14 7.63
CA ASP A 123 -42.61 40.64 8.12
C ASP A 123 -42.45 41.81 9.10
N GLN A 124 -41.50 41.72 10.03
CA GLN A 124 -41.17 42.81 10.94
C GLN A 124 -40.70 44.07 10.20
N ARG A 125 -39.88 43.92 9.15
CA ARG A 125 -39.43 45.05 8.32
C ARG A 125 -40.60 45.78 7.65
N ILE A 126 -41.61 45.05 7.18
CA ILE A 126 -42.78 45.65 6.52
C ILE A 126 -43.63 46.45 7.52
N GLN A 127 -43.71 46.03 8.79
CA GLN A 127 -44.51 46.71 9.82
C GLN A 127 -43.90 48.02 10.34
N ILE A 128 -42.62 48.29 10.06
CA ILE A 128 -41.89 49.47 10.56
C ILE A 128 -41.76 50.56 9.46
N GLN A 129 -42.24 50.28 8.25
CA GLN A 129 -42.20 51.17 7.08
C GLN A 129 -43.54 51.88 6.88
#